data_AF-A0A930V967-F1
#
_entry.id   AF-A0A930V967-F1
#
_cell.length_a   1.000
_cell.length_b   1.000
_cell.length_c   1.000
_cell.angle_alpha   90.00
_cell.angle_beta   90.00
_cell.angle_gamma   90.00
#
_symmetry.space_group_name_H-M   'P 1'
#
loop_
_entity.id
_entity.type
_entity.pdbx_description
1 polymer ?
#
loop_
_entity_poly.entity_id
_entity_poly.type
_entity_poly.pdbx_seq_one_letter_code
_entity_poly.pdbx_strand_id
1 'polypeptide(L)'
;MPFEQKYTDETREQSLARVLERREAEPGNRAIIRETAEQFEVGEQSLRGWIRAWEKANAPAASVIAEEAADTAEDGSAVRTDGDAQEEPAAAPAPRRGRPPGSGASAKGGDGADQASADRVAELEAEVAKLRRDRDTLKAAIGVLVGD
;
A
#
# COMPACT_ATOMS: atom_id res chain seq x y z
N MET A 1 -24.60 16.35 -0.46
CA MET A 1 -25.38 15.10 -0.61
C MET A 1 -24.47 13.94 -0.21
N PRO A 2 -24.83 13.14 0.80
CA PRO A 2 -24.06 11.95 1.14
C PRO A 2 -24.17 10.94 0.00
N PHE A 3 -23.04 10.41 -0.46
CA PHE A 3 -23.03 9.32 -1.44
C PHE A 3 -23.42 8.02 -0.72
N GLU A 4 -24.42 7.32 -1.23
CA GLU A 4 -24.77 5.98 -0.73
C GLU A 4 -23.56 5.05 -0.94
N GLN A 5 -22.97 4.61 0.17
CA GLN A 5 -21.81 3.74 0.16
C GLN A 5 -22.28 2.34 -0.25
N LYS A 6 -21.93 1.91 -1.47
CA LYS A 6 -22.39 0.64 -2.05
C LYS A 6 -21.97 -0.60 -1.27
N TYR A 7 -20.91 -0.49 -0.47
CA TYR A 7 -20.36 -1.57 0.32
C TYR A 7 -20.19 -1.09 1.75
N THR A 8 -20.52 -1.94 2.71
CA THR A 8 -20.24 -1.68 4.12
C THR A 8 -18.74 -1.78 4.39
N ASP A 9 -18.27 -1.10 5.44
CA ASP A 9 -16.88 -1.22 5.88
C ASP A 9 -16.54 -2.68 6.27
N GLU A 10 -17.50 -3.40 6.84
CA GLU A 10 -17.35 -4.83 7.17
C GLU A 10 -17.06 -5.67 5.92
N THR A 11 -17.82 -5.50 4.83
CA THR A 11 -17.56 -6.23 3.57
C THR A 11 -16.20 -5.89 2.98
N ARG A 12 -15.79 -4.62 3.06
CA ARG A 12 -14.47 -4.17 2.62
C ARG A 12 -13.36 -4.83 3.43
N GLU A 13 -13.48 -4.85 4.75
CA GLU A 13 -12.47 -5.43 5.65
C GLU A 13 -12.36 -6.95 5.47
N GLN A 14 -13.49 -7.66 5.42
CA GLN A 14 -13.51 -9.11 5.25
C GLN A 14 -12.96 -9.55 3.89
N SER A 15 -13.35 -8.86 2.80
CA SER A 15 -12.83 -9.16 1.47
C SER A 15 -11.33 -8.91 1.36
N LEU A 16 -10.83 -7.84 1.98
CA LEU A 16 -9.40 -7.54 2.02
C LEU A 16 -8.60 -8.57 2.83
N ALA A 17 -9.09 -8.92 4.03
CA ALA A 17 -8.46 -9.94 4.87
C ALA A 17 -8.35 -11.28 4.15
N ARG A 18 -9.42 -11.69 3.43
CA ARG A 18 -9.43 -12.93 2.66
C ARG A 18 -8.41 -12.93 1.53
N VAL A 19 -8.22 -11.80 0.85
CA VAL A 19 -7.18 -11.69 -0.21
C VAL A 19 -5.78 -11.86 0.39
N LEU A 20 -5.49 -11.21 1.53
CA LEU A 20 -4.17 -11.27 2.16
C LEU A 20 -3.84 -12.70 2.62
N GLU A 21 -4.78 -13.37 3.28
CA GLU A 21 -4.64 -14.77 3.69
C GLU A 21 -4.32 -15.68 2.50
N ARG A 22 -5.06 -15.55 1.40
CA ARG A 22 -4.84 -16.36 0.20
C ARG A 22 -3.51 -16.04 -0.49
N ARG A 23 -3.06 -14.79 -0.47
CA ARG A 23 -1.74 -14.41 -1.03
C ARG A 23 -0.60 -15.00 -0.23
N GLU A 24 -0.77 -15.17 1.08
CA GLU A 24 0.21 -15.84 1.96
C GLU A 24 0.25 -17.35 1.70
N ALA A 25 -0.92 -17.99 1.56
CA ALA A 25 -1.01 -19.42 1.28
C ALA A 25 -0.53 -19.79 -0.16
N GLU A 26 -0.85 -18.96 -1.14
CA GLU A 26 -0.60 -19.21 -2.57
C GLU A 26 0.08 -18.01 -3.25
N PRO A 27 1.38 -17.78 -2.97
CA PRO A 27 2.11 -16.67 -3.58
C PRO A 27 2.20 -16.86 -5.09
N GLY A 28 1.70 -15.88 -5.84
CA GLY A 28 1.72 -15.88 -7.31
C GLY A 28 0.42 -16.29 -7.99
N ASN A 29 -0.59 -16.77 -7.25
CA ASN A 29 -1.91 -17.00 -7.81
C ASN A 29 -2.58 -15.65 -8.16
N ARG A 30 -2.71 -15.37 -9.46
CA ARG A 30 -3.30 -14.12 -9.97
C ARG A 30 -4.83 -14.10 -9.92
N ALA A 31 -5.48 -15.25 -9.72
CA ALA A 31 -6.93 -15.37 -9.68
C ALA A 31 -7.53 -15.00 -8.32
N ILE A 32 -6.72 -14.91 -7.25
CA ILE A 32 -7.18 -14.62 -5.87
C ILE A 32 -8.12 -13.40 -5.82
N ILE A 33 -7.74 -12.30 -6.46
CA ILE A 33 -8.54 -11.06 -6.42
C ILE A 33 -9.90 -11.26 -7.09
N ARG A 34 -9.93 -11.95 -8.23
CA ARG A 34 -11.17 -12.22 -8.96
C ARG A 34 -12.08 -13.13 -8.14
N GLU A 35 -11.56 -14.25 -7.65
CA GLU A 35 -12.33 -15.23 -6.88
C GLU A 35 -12.86 -14.64 -5.57
N THR A 36 -12.06 -13.84 -4.87
CA THR A 36 -12.51 -13.16 -3.65
C THR A 36 -13.53 -12.06 -3.96
N ALA A 37 -13.37 -11.32 -5.07
CA ALA A 37 -14.37 -10.33 -5.50
C ALA A 37 -15.72 -10.99 -5.78
N GLU A 38 -15.73 -12.13 -6.46
CA GLU A 38 -16.93 -12.95 -6.70
C GLU A 38 -17.54 -13.47 -5.37
N GLN A 39 -16.72 -13.92 -4.41
CA GLN A 39 -17.18 -14.42 -3.11
C GLN A 39 -17.91 -13.37 -2.25
N PHE A 40 -17.46 -12.12 -2.29
CA PHE A 40 -18.02 -11.03 -1.47
C PHE A 40 -18.97 -10.10 -2.23
N GLU A 41 -19.31 -10.44 -3.49
CA GLU A 41 -20.14 -9.62 -4.38
C GLU A 41 -19.62 -8.18 -4.57
N VAL A 42 -18.30 -8.00 -4.52
CA VAL A 42 -17.62 -6.72 -4.70
C VAL A 42 -17.06 -6.64 -6.11
N GLY A 43 -17.11 -5.46 -6.74
CA GLY A 43 -16.43 -5.25 -8.02
C GLY A 43 -14.90 -5.46 -7.91
N GLU A 44 -14.31 -6.20 -8.85
CA GLU A 44 -12.87 -6.50 -8.84
C GLU A 44 -12.00 -5.23 -8.80
N GLN A 45 -12.42 -4.16 -9.48
CA GLN A 45 -11.71 -2.88 -9.48
C GLN A 45 -11.78 -2.17 -8.12
N SER A 46 -12.90 -2.29 -7.40
CA SER A 46 -13.04 -1.76 -6.05
C SER A 46 -12.11 -2.48 -5.08
N LEU A 47 -12.07 -3.82 -5.14
CA LEU A 47 -11.18 -4.63 -4.31
C LEU A 47 -9.71 -4.32 -4.58
N ARG A 48 -9.32 -4.17 -5.86
CA ARG A 48 -7.97 -3.72 -6.24
C ARG A 48 -7.63 -2.34 -5.67
N GLY A 49 -8.58 -1.41 -5.70
CA GLY A 49 -8.43 -0.08 -5.10
C GLY A 49 -8.18 -0.16 -3.59
N TRP A 50 -8.95 -0.97 -2.88
CA TRP A 50 -8.79 -1.16 -1.44
C TRP A 50 -7.46 -1.82 -1.08
N ILE A 51 -7.01 -2.80 -1.86
CA ILE A 51 -5.69 -3.43 -1.68
C ILE A 51 -4.58 -2.39 -1.84
N ARG A 52 -4.62 -1.55 -2.88
CA ARG A 52 -3.61 -0.50 -3.07
C ARG A 52 -3.63 0.53 -1.93
N ALA A 53 -4.82 0.93 -1.48
CA ALA A 53 -4.95 1.86 -0.36
C ALA A 53 -4.39 1.25 0.94
N TRP A 54 -4.64 -0.03 1.18
CA TRP A 54 -4.07 -0.77 2.30
C TRP A 54 -2.55 -0.93 2.16
N GLU A 55 -2.05 -1.34 1.00
CA GLU A 55 -0.61 -1.44 0.72
C GLU A 55 0.09 -0.09 0.94
N LYS A 56 -0.53 1.03 0.51
CA LYS A 56 -0.01 2.39 0.77
C LYS A 56 -0.02 2.75 2.26
N ALA A 57 -1.08 2.41 2.99
CA ALA A 57 -1.18 2.67 4.43
C ALA A 57 -0.24 1.79 5.27
N ASN A 58 0.09 0.60 4.77
CA ASN A 58 0.95 -0.40 5.43
C ASN A 58 2.38 -0.42 4.90
N ALA A 59 2.70 0.43 3.92
CA ALA A 59 4.06 0.55 3.42
C ALA A 59 4.99 1.08 4.53
N PRO A 60 6.24 0.58 4.63
CA PRO A 60 7.18 1.08 5.62
C PRO A 60 7.37 2.59 5.40
N ALA A 61 7.33 3.39 6.46
CA ALA A 61 7.36 4.86 6.39
C ALA A 61 8.50 5.42 5.50
N ALA A 62 9.58 4.67 5.31
CA ALA A 62 10.65 4.96 4.36
C ALA A 62 10.19 5.17 2.90
N SER A 63 9.13 4.50 2.43
CA SER A 63 8.59 4.71 1.07
C SER A 63 7.62 5.88 0.98
N VAL A 64 6.99 6.30 2.08
CA VAL A 64 6.08 7.46 2.11
C VAL A 64 6.88 8.77 2.06
N ILE A 65 8.02 8.82 2.76
CA ILE A 65 8.95 9.98 2.73
C ILE A 65 9.54 10.17 1.31
N ALA A 66 9.74 9.09 0.55
CA ALA A 66 10.23 9.15 -0.83
C ALA A 66 9.19 9.66 -1.84
N GLU A 67 7.89 9.38 -1.64
CA GLU A 67 6.81 9.94 -2.48
C GLU A 67 6.48 11.39 -2.11
N GLU A 68 6.51 11.75 -0.82
CA GLU A 68 6.21 13.12 -0.35
C GLU A 68 7.26 14.14 -0.85
N ALA A 69 8.52 13.70 -1.00
CA ALA A 69 9.57 14.47 -1.65
C ALA A 69 9.38 14.63 -3.17
N ALA A 70 8.63 13.74 -3.82
CA ALA A 70 8.34 13.80 -5.26
C ALA A 70 7.09 14.64 -5.58
N ASP A 71 6.06 14.61 -4.73
CA ASP A 71 4.82 15.39 -4.90
C ASP A 71 5.04 16.91 -4.73
N THR A 72 6.10 17.32 -4.02
CA THR A 72 6.47 18.73 -3.86
C THR A 72 7.14 19.34 -5.11
N ALA A 73 7.46 18.53 -6.13
CA ALA A 73 8.23 18.97 -7.31
C ALA A 73 7.38 19.32 -8.54
N GLU A 74 6.06 19.08 -8.54
CA GLU A 74 5.18 19.25 -9.71
C GLU A 74 4.23 20.47 -9.59
N ASP A 75 4.67 21.55 -8.93
CA ASP A 75 4.06 22.89 -9.12
C ASP A 75 4.89 23.67 -10.14
N GLY A 76 4.57 23.46 -11.43
CA GLY A 76 5.36 23.98 -12.53
C GLY A 76 4.70 23.85 -13.90
N SER A 77 3.48 24.39 -14.02
CA SER A 77 2.91 25.03 -15.23
C SER A 77 3.46 24.63 -16.61
N ALA A 78 2.62 24.03 -17.47
CA ALA A 78 2.16 24.69 -18.70
C ALA A 78 1.32 23.80 -19.64
N VAL A 79 0.11 24.30 -19.92
CA VAL A 79 -0.43 24.55 -21.27
C VAL A 79 -0.81 23.37 -22.17
N ARG A 80 -2.12 23.36 -22.44
CA ARG A 80 -2.90 22.74 -23.52
C ARG A 80 -2.17 22.60 -24.87
N THR A 81 -2.41 21.48 -25.54
CA THR A 81 -2.57 21.47 -27.00
C THR A 81 -3.71 20.53 -27.40
N ASP A 82 -4.61 21.10 -28.19
CA ASP A 82 -5.75 20.48 -28.84
C ASP A 82 -5.35 19.25 -29.68
N GLY A 83 -6.22 18.25 -29.67
CA GLY A 83 -6.13 17.11 -30.57
C GLY A 83 -6.73 17.47 -31.92
N ASP A 84 -5.93 17.29 -32.97
CA ASP A 84 -6.43 17.09 -34.32
C ASP A 84 -5.69 15.88 -34.91
N ALA A 85 -6.47 14.91 -35.36
CA ALA A 85 -6.00 13.69 -36.00
C ALA A 85 -5.80 13.97 -37.48
N GLN A 86 -4.68 13.54 -38.07
CA GLN A 86 -4.67 12.75 -39.32
C GLN A 86 -3.27 12.30 -39.78
N GLU A 87 -3.30 11.15 -40.45
CA GLU A 87 -2.39 10.63 -41.48
C GLU A 87 -1.00 10.05 -41.12
N GLU A 88 -0.94 8.71 -41.13
CA GLU A 88 0.18 7.87 -41.61
C GLU A 88 0.64 8.28 -43.05
N PRO A 89 1.84 7.91 -43.58
CA PRO A 89 2.39 6.55 -43.52
C PRO A 89 3.93 6.31 -43.60
N ALA A 90 4.27 5.03 -43.40
CA ALA A 90 5.34 4.24 -44.01
C ALA A 90 6.82 4.48 -43.63
N ALA A 91 7.43 3.47 -42.98
CA ALA A 91 8.51 2.63 -43.55
C ALA A 91 9.33 1.96 -42.44
N ALA A 92 9.36 0.62 -42.42
CA ALA A 92 10.39 -0.17 -41.73
C ALA A 92 11.61 -0.32 -42.66
N PRO A 93 12.88 -0.42 -42.17
CA PRO A 93 13.35 -1.64 -41.50
C PRO A 93 14.39 -1.45 -40.37
N ALA A 94 14.48 -2.43 -39.45
CA ALA A 94 15.49 -2.50 -38.38
C ALA A 94 16.86 -3.04 -38.87
N PRO A 95 17.98 -2.75 -38.15
CA PRO A 95 18.63 -3.84 -37.41
C PRO A 95 19.20 -3.47 -36.03
N ARG A 96 19.46 -4.52 -35.24
CA ARG A 96 19.81 -4.56 -33.81
C ARG A 96 21.27 -4.14 -33.51
N ARG A 97 21.51 -3.39 -32.43
CA ARG A 97 22.55 -3.64 -31.40
C ARG A 97 22.59 -2.52 -30.35
N GLY A 98 22.43 -2.91 -29.08
CA GLY A 98 22.59 -2.00 -27.95
C GLY A 98 21.95 -2.56 -26.68
N ARG A 99 22.53 -3.63 -26.15
CA ARG A 99 22.25 -4.14 -24.79
C ARG A 99 22.63 -3.02 -23.80
N PRO A 100 21.74 -2.56 -22.91
CA PRO A 100 22.15 -1.60 -21.88
C PRO A 100 23.21 -2.24 -20.98
N PRO A 101 24.30 -1.54 -20.64
CA PRO A 101 25.26 -2.03 -19.65
C PRO A 101 24.52 -2.26 -18.33
N GLY A 102 24.88 -3.36 -17.67
CA GLY A 102 24.24 -3.81 -16.45
C GLY A 102 24.14 -2.69 -15.42
N SER A 103 22.94 -2.56 -14.85
CA SER A 103 22.73 -1.86 -13.59
C SER A 103 23.47 -2.65 -12.51
N GLY A 104 24.78 -2.42 -12.43
CA GLY A 104 25.60 -2.80 -11.29
C GLY A 104 25.38 -1.78 -10.18
N ALA A 105 24.22 -1.85 -9.52
CA ALA A 105 24.05 -1.29 -8.19
C ALA A 105 24.40 -2.38 -7.18
N SER A 106 25.69 -2.70 -7.10
CA SER A 106 26.24 -3.52 -6.04
C SER A 106 26.07 -2.79 -4.71
N ALA A 107 25.13 -3.27 -3.92
CA ALA A 107 25.27 -3.56 -2.50
C ALA A 107 26.21 -2.63 -1.70
N LYS A 108 25.65 -1.53 -1.17
CA LYS A 108 26.18 -0.88 0.04
C LYS A 108 25.09 -0.03 0.71
N GLY A 109 24.10 -0.69 1.30
CA GLY A 109 23.01 0.01 2.01
C GLY A 109 22.12 -0.86 2.89
N GLY A 110 22.49 -2.12 3.18
CA GLY A 110 21.67 -3.03 3.99
C GLY A 110 21.65 -2.65 5.47
N ASP A 111 22.82 -2.40 6.05
CA ASP A 111 22.95 -2.25 7.50
C ASP A 111 22.19 -1.05 8.08
N GLY A 112 22.07 0.05 7.33
CA GLY A 112 21.38 1.26 7.80
C GLY A 112 19.85 1.14 7.79
N ALA A 113 19.30 0.45 6.79
CA ALA A 113 17.86 0.23 6.69
C ALA A 113 17.38 -0.82 7.70
N ASP A 114 18.19 -1.86 7.91
CA ASP A 114 17.94 -2.89 8.93
C ASP A 114 18.04 -2.31 10.34
N GLN A 115 19.04 -1.45 10.61
CA GLN A 115 19.18 -0.78 11.90
C GLN A 115 18.04 0.21 12.19
N ALA A 116 17.67 1.06 11.22
CA ALA A 116 16.54 1.98 11.37
C ALA A 116 15.21 1.24 11.63
N SER A 117 15.06 0.08 11.00
CA SER A 117 13.89 -0.79 11.22
C SER A 117 13.93 -1.42 12.62
N ALA A 118 15.10 -1.88 13.08
CA ALA A 118 15.28 -2.42 14.42
C ALA A 118 15.01 -1.37 15.53
N ASP A 119 15.52 -0.15 15.35
CA ASP A 119 15.33 0.95 16.29
C ASP A 119 13.83 1.32 16.39
N ARG A 120 13.14 1.36 15.25
CA ARG A 120 11.69 1.62 15.21
C ARG A 120 10.90 0.49 15.87
N VAL A 121 11.28 -0.77 15.67
CA VAL A 121 10.63 -1.91 16.34
C VAL A 121 10.80 -1.79 17.86
N ALA A 122 12.00 -1.47 18.34
CA ALA A 122 12.26 -1.29 19.77
C ALA A 122 11.43 -0.14 20.38
N GLU A 123 11.30 0.98 19.65
CA GLU A 123 10.44 2.10 20.06
C GLU A 123 8.96 1.67 20.18
N LEU A 124 8.44 0.99 19.16
CA LEU A 124 7.06 0.49 19.15
C LEU A 124 6.81 -0.53 20.26
N GLU A 125 7.76 -1.42 20.54
CA GLU A 125 7.66 -2.38 21.65
C GLU A 125 7.60 -1.66 23.01
N ALA A 126 8.39 -0.59 23.18
CA ALA A 126 8.36 0.23 24.40
C ALA A 126 7.01 0.96 24.57
N GLU A 127 6.47 1.52 23.49
CA GLU A 127 5.14 2.14 23.49
C GLU A 127 4.04 1.13 23.81
N VAL A 128 4.06 -0.06 23.19
CA VAL A 128 3.10 -1.14 23.47
C VAL A 128 3.19 -1.58 24.93
N ALA A 129 4.40 -1.72 25.47
CA ALA A 129 4.59 -2.05 26.88
C ALA A 129 4.01 -0.97 27.81
N LYS A 130 4.18 0.31 27.47
CA LYS A 130 3.58 1.43 28.21
C LYS A 130 2.05 1.39 28.15
N LEU A 131 1.47 1.29 26.95
CA LEU A 131 0.02 1.25 26.76
C LEU A 131 -0.63 0.07 27.49
N ARG A 132 0.05 -1.09 27.56
CA ARG A 132 -0.44 -2.23 28.35
C ARG A 132 -0.50 -1.93 29.84
N ARG A 133 0.53 -1.30 30.41
CA ARG A 133 0.53 -0.88 31.82
C ARG A 133 -0.56 0.14 32.11
N ASP A 134 -0.72 1.13 31.24
CA ASP A 134 -1.75 2.17 31.38
C ASP A 134 -3.15 1.55 31.32
N ARG A 135 -3.38 0.64 30.36
CA ARG A 135 -4.63 -0.13 30.25
C ARG A 135 -4.92 -0.95 31.50
N ASP A 136 -3.92 -1.64 32.05
CA ASP A 136 -4.10 -2.47 33.23
C ASP A 136 -4.41 -1.62 34.47
N THR A 137 -3.81 -0.42 34.56
CA THR A 137 -4.13 0.58 35.59
C THR A 137 -5.57 1.08 35.46
N LEU A 138 -5.99 1.42 34.24
CA LEU A 138 -7.38 1.84 33.96
C LEU A 138 -8.38 0.73 34.29
N LYS A 139 -8.09 -0.51 33.94
CA LYS A 139 -8.94 -1.67 34.29
C LYS A 139 -9.06 -1.86 35.80
N ALA A 140 -7.97 -1.69 36.56
CA ALA A 140 -8.02 -1.74 38.01
C ALA A 140 -8.89 -0.62 38.59
N ALA A 141 -8.74 0.62 38.11
CA ALA A 141 -9.55 1.75 38.54
C ALA A 141 -11.04 1.55 38.22
N ILE A 142 -11.36 1.06 37.01
CA ILE A 142 -12.74 0.71 36.64
C ILE A 142 -13.28 -0.41 37.52
N GLY A 143 -12.47 -1.43 37.83
CA GLY A 143 -12.87 -2.52 38.73
C GLY A 143 -13.23 -2.03 40.12
N VAL A 144 -12.52 -1.03 40.65
CA VAL A 144 -12.88 -0.38 41.92
C VAL A 144 -14.18 0.40 41.81
N LEU A 145 -14.40 1.13 40.71
CA LEU A 145 -15.61 1.95 40.51
C LEU A 145 -16.89 1.14 40.23
N VAL A 146 -16.76 -0.03 39.59
CA VAL A 146 -17.88 -0.91 39.25
C VAL A 146 -18.15 -1.95 40.34
N GLY A 147 -17.18 -2.20 41.21
CA GLY A 147 -17.28 -3.15 42.32
C GLY A 147 -17.80 -2.58 43.65
N ASP A 148 -18.05 -1.27 43.72
CA ASP A 148 -18.77 -0.56 44.79
C ASP A 148 -20.25 -0.40 44.40
#